data_AF-A0A443RHA9-F1
#
_entry.id   AF-A0A443RHA9-F1
#
_cell.length_a   1.000
_cell.length_b   1.000
_cell.length_c   1.000
_cell.angle_alpha   90.00
_cell.angle_beta   90.00
_cell.angle_gamma   90.00
#
_symmetry.space_group_name_H-M   'P 1'
#
loop_
_entity.id
_entity.type
_entity.pdbx_description
1 polymer ?
#
loop_
_entity_poly.entity_id
_entity_poly.type
_entity_poly.pdbx_seq_one_letter_code
_entity_poly.pdbx_strand_id
1 'polypeptide(L)'
;DIGRNITRILDEFFNKGYDKRIRPNYGGPAVEVEITMYIISISSVSEDFTSDFYFRQAWNDPRLRFNPVPDIKELYVGAEASEMESDKWIALNC
;
A
#
# COMPACT_ATOMS: atom_id res chain seq x y z
N ASP A 1 -13.09 -11.30 -19.55
CA ASP A 1 -12.44 -11.96 -18.41
C ASP A 1 -11.76 -10.97 -17.49
N ILE A 2 -12.27 -10.85 -16.26
CA ILE A 2 -11.77 -9.92 -15.22
C ILE A 2 -10.28 -10.18 -14.93
N GLY A 3 -9.85 -11.45 -14.90
CA GLY A 3 -8.45 -11.83 -14.67
C GLY A 3 -7.49 -11.21 -15.69
N ARG A 4 -7.81 -11.23 -16.99
CA ARG A 4 -6.95 -10.59 -18.02
C ARG A 4 -6.85 -9.08 -17.83
N ASN A 5 -7.93 -8.43 -17.38
CA ASN A 5 -7.91 -6.99 -17.10
C ASN A 5 -7.00 -6.67 -15.91
N ILE A 6 -7.05 -7.47 -14.85
CA ILE A 6 -6.17 -7.32 -13.67
C ILE A 6 -4.71 -7.53 -14.07
N THR A 7 -4.39 -8.62 -14.78
CA THR A 7 -3.02 -8.88 -15.25
C THR A 7 -2.49 -7.73 -16.10
N ARG A 8 -3.30 -7.20 -17.02
CA ARG A 8 -2.91 -6.05 -17.86
C ARG A 8 -2.60 -4.80 -17.03
N ILE A 9 -3.41 -4.49 -16.02
CA ILE A 9 -3.17 -3.35 -15.13
C ILE A 9 -1.83 -3.52 -14.39
N LEU A 10 -1.59 -4.71 -13.83
CA LEU A 10 -0.35 -5.00 -13.10
C LEU A 10 0.88 -4.92 -14.01
N ASP A 11 0.80 -5.52 -15.21
CA ASP A 11 1.87 -5.46 -16.21
C ASP A 11 2.20 -4.03 -16.62
N GLU A 12 1.20 -3.14 -16.71
CA GLU A 12 1.46 -1.73 -16.99
C GLU A 12 2.30 -1.06 -15.90
N PHE A 13 2.13 -1.39 -14.63
CA PHE A 13 2.95 -0.82 -13.56
C PHE A 13 4.39 -1.34 -13.58
N PHE A 14 4.56 -2.65 -13.73
CA PHE A 14 5.89 -3.27 -13.71
C PHE A 14 6.70 -2.94 -14.97
N ASN A 15 6.07 -2.89 -16.14
CA ASN A 15 6.75 -2.64 -17.41
C ASN A 15 7.04 -1.14 -17.65
N LYS A 16 6.30 -0.21 -17.03
CA LYS A 16 6.55 1.24 -17.13
C LYS A 16 7.73 1.72 -16.27
N GLY A 17 8.48 0.80 -15.65
CA GLY A 17 9.67 1.15 -14.87
C GLY A 17 9.34 1.69 -13.47
N TYR A 18 8.29 1.17 -12.83
CA TYR A 18 8.01 1.47 -11.43
C TYR A 18 9.17 0.98 -10.54
N ASP A 19 10.02 1.91 -10.10
CA ASP A 19 11.08 1.62 -9.12
C ASP A 19 10.57 1.86 -7.70
N LYS A 20 10.29 0.76 -6.98
CA LYS A 20 9.81 0.77 -5.60
C LYS A 20 10.78 1.41 -4.59
N ARG A 21 12.06 1.59 -4.95
CA ARG A 21 13.07 2.21 -4.08
C ARG A 21 12.95 3.73 -4.05
N ILE A 22 12.29 4.31 -5.05
CA ILE A 22 12.10 5.74 -5.19
C ILE A 22 10.75 6.10 -4.60
N ARG A 23 10.74 7.00 -3.60
CA ARG A 23 9.50 7.51 -3.03
C ARG A 23 8.67 8.27 -4.06
N PRO A 24 7.34 8.33 -3.92
CA PRO A 24 6.52 9.24 -4.71
C PRO A 24 7.03 10.69 -4.57
N ASN A 25 6.86 11.50 -5.62
CA ASN A 25 7.27 12.90 -5.64
C ASN A 25 8.76 13.11 -5.30
N TYR A 26 9.66 12.23 -5.77
CA TYR A 26 11.10 12.38 -5.55
C TYR A 26 11.60 13.71 -6.11
N GLY A 27 12.28 14.51 -5.27
CA GLY A 27 12.70 15.88 -5.62
C GLY A 27 11.58 16.93 -5.59
N GLY A 28 10.35 16.55 -5.28
CA GLY A 28 9.19 17.42 -5.14
C GLY A 28 8.67 17.52 -3.69
N PRO A 29 7.38 17.86 -3.52
CA PRO A 29 6.73 17.97 -2.21
C PRO A 29 6.85 16.69 -1.38
N ALA A 30 6.75 16.85 -0.05
CA ALA A 30 6.72 15.72 0.86
C ALA A 30 5.50 14.82 0.58
N VAL A 31 5.66 13.51 0.80
CA VAL A 31 4.54 12.56 0.76
C VAL A 31 3.86 12.61 2.11
N GLU A 32 2.57 12.86 2.11
CA GLU A 32 1.74 12.74 3.29
C GLU A 32 1.43 11.26 3.55
N VAL A 33 1.72 10.81 4.77
CA VAL A 33 1.49 9.43 5.21
C VAL A 33 0.48 9.48 6.34
N GLU A 34 -0.67 8.86 6.12
CA GLU A 34 -1.68 8.63 7.14
C GLU A 34 -1.32 7.37 7.92
N ILE A 35 -1.27 7.50 9.25
CA ILE A 35 -0.94 6.41 10.15
C ILE A 35 -2.14 6.13 11.04
N THR A 36 -2.58 4.87 11.06
CA THR A 36 -3.61 4.39 11.99
C THR A 36 -3.00 3.31 12.87
N MET A 37 -3.03 3.55 14.18
CA MET A 37 -2.58 2.59 15.19
C MET A 37 -3.78 2.08 15.97
N TYR A 38 -3.90 0.77 16.08
CA TYR A 38 -4.87 0.14 16.96
C TYR A 38 -4.15 -0.71 17.99
N ILE A 39 -4.12 -0.22 19.24
CA ILE A 39 -3.43 -0.89 20.34
C ILE A 39 -4.32 -2.03 20.85
N ILE A 40 -3.79 -3.24 20.79
CA ILE A 40 -4.45 -4.45 21.29
C ILE A 40 -4.13 -4.59 22.78
N SER A 41 -2.86 -4.48 23.14
CA SER A 41 -2.40 -4.67 24.52
C SER A 41 -1.16 -3.82 24.80
N ILE A 42 -0.97 -3.49 26.07
CA ILE A 42 0.28 -2.94 26.60
C ILE A 42 0.63 -3.81 27.81
N SER A 43 1.85 -4.34 27.85
CA SER A 43 2.38 -5.07 29.00
C SER A 43 2.62 -4.13 30.18
N SER A 44 3.03 -4.69 31.33
CA SER A 44 3.28 -3.91 32.56
C SER A 44 4.12 -2.66 32.26
N VAL A 45 3.63 -1.51 32.70
CA VAL A 45 4.31 -0.23 32.50
C VAL A 45 5.32 -0.04 33.64
N SER A 46 6.53 -0.59 33.47
CA SER A 46 7.66 -0.30 34.35
C SER A 46 8.97 -0.31 33.56
N GLU A 47 9.57 0.88 33.39
CA GLU A 47 10.79 1.22 32.61
C GLU A 47 10.77 0.83 31.13
N ASP A 48 10.42 -0.42 30.81
CA ASP A 48 10.20 -0.94 29.45
C ASP A 48 8.82 -1.60 29.35
N PHE A 49 8.11 -1.35 28.25
CA PHE A 49 6.84 -2.01 27.96
C PHE A 49 6.88 -2.65 26.57
N THR A 50 6.12 -3.73 26.43
CA THR A 50 5.83 -4.39 25.16
C THR A 50 4.38 -4.05 24.81
N SER A 51 4.12 -3.59 23.59
CA SER A 51 2.74 -3.38 23.13
C SER A 51 2.47 -4.16 21.86
N ASP A 52 1.31 -4.80 21.82
CA ASP A 52 0.78 -5.40 20.61
C ASP A 52 -0.16 -4.39 19.95
N PHE A 53 0.06 -4.08 18.67
CA PHE A 53 -0.81 -3.18 17.92
C PHE A 53 -0.89 -3.55 16.45
N TYR A 54 -2.02 -3.23 15.82
CA TYR A 54 -2.09 -3.16 14.37
C TYR A 54 -1.56 -1.81 13.91
N PHE A 55 -0.58 -1.84 13.03
CA PHE A 55 0.01 -0.67 12.40
C PHE A 55 -0.44 -0.59 10.96
N ARG A 56 -1.13 0.49 10.59
CA ARG A 56 -1.58 0.73 9.22
C ARG A 56 -1.01 2.04 8.72
N GLN A 57 -0.51 2.01 7.49
CA GLN A 57 -0.01 3.18 6.79
C GLN A 57 -0.73 3.31 5.46
N ALA A 58 -1.16 4.52 5.11
CA ALA A 58 -1.72 4.85 3.83
C ALA A 58 -1.02 6.08 3.25
N TRP A 59 -0.73 6.05 1.95
CA TRP A 59 -0.21 7.20 1.22
C TRP A 59 -0.71 7.18 -0.21
N ASN A 60 -0.74 8.36 -0.85
CA ASN A 60 -1.06 8.48 -2.27
C ASN A 60 0.21 8.34 -3.12
N ASP A 61 0.23 7.36 -4.02
CA ASP A 61 1.25 7.25 -5.07
C ASP A 61 0.63 7.47 -6.45
N PRO A 62 0.82 8.66 -7.07
CA PRO A 62 0.27 8.96 -8.39
C PRO A 62 0.77 8.04 -9.51
N ARG A 63 1.91 7.35 -9.31
CA ARG A 63 2.51 6.45 -10.31
C ARG A 63 1.74 5.13 -10.44
N LEU A 64 0.93 4.82 -9.43
CA LEU A 64 0.15 3.60 -9.34
C LEU A 64 -1.30 3.78 -9.79
N ARG A 65 -1.60 4.87 -10.50
CA ARG A 65 -2.91 5.12 -11.10
C ARG A 65 -3.09 4.30 -12.37
N PHE A 66 -4.27 3.72 -12.55
CA PHE A 66 -4.65 2.99 -13.76
C PHE A 66 -5.92 3.56 -14.37
N ASN A 67 -6.12 3.35 -15.67
CA ASN A 67 -7.36 3.76 -16.32
C ASN A 67 -8.50 2.83 -15.88
N PRO A 68 -9.67 3.38 -15.49
CA PRO A 68 -10.83 2.58 -15.14
C PRO A 68 -11.14 1.55 -16.23
N VAL A 69 -11.26 0.30 -15.83
CA VAL A 69 -11.81 -0.76 -16.65
C VAL A 69 -13.22 -1.07 -16.14
N PRO A 70 -14.16 -1.46 -17.00
CA PRO A 70 -15.46 -1.91 -16.55
C PRO A 70 -15.30 -2.95 -15.43
N ASP A 71 -16.05 -2.76 -14.34
CA ASP A 71 -16.11 -3.64 -13.17
C ASP A 71 -14.90 -3.61 -12.21
N ILE A 72 -13.88 -2.78 -12.45
CA ILE A 72 -12.71 -2.66 -11.54
C ILE A 72 -12.47 -1.19 -11.21
N LYS A 73 -12.77 -0.81 -9.97
CA LYS A 73 -12.50 0.54 -9.42
C LYS A 73 -11.32 0.57 -8.46
N GLU A 74 -11.08 -0.55 -7.79
CA GLU A 74 -10.07 -0.71 -6.75
C GLU A 74 -9.45 -2.09 -6.91
N LEU A 75 -8.16 -2.20 -6.64
CA LEU A 75 -7.43 -3.47 -6.68
C LEU A 75 -6.68 -3.65 -5.36
N TYR A 76 -6.95 -4.78 -4.70
CA TYR A 76 -6.28 -5.21 -3.49
C TYR A 76 -5.32 -6.35 -3.82
N VAL A 77 -4.05 -6.19 -3.48
CA VAL A 77 -3.04 -7.23 -3.68
C VAL A 77 -2.78 -7.89 -2.33
N GLY A 78 -3.01 -9.20 -2.25
CA GLY A 78 -2.83 -9.98 -1.03
C GLY A 78 -1.35 -10.18 -0.67
N ALA A 79 -1.12 -10.48 0.62
CA ALA A 79 0.20 -10.59 1.23
C ALA A 79 1.09 -11.71 0.65
N GLU A 80 0.55 -12.70 -0.07
CA GLU A 80 1.36 -13.80 -0.62
C GLU A 80 2.29 -13.35 -1.79
N ALA A 81 2.05 -12.17 -2.36
CA ALA A 81 2.95 -11.53 -3.33
C ALA A 81 4.01 -10.62 -2.67
N SER A 82 3.94 -10.47 -1.36
CA SER A 82 4.74 -9.54 -0.56
C SER A 82 4.95 -10.14 0.82
N GLU A 83 5.87 -11.10 0.94
CA GLU A 83 6.41 -11.49 2.24
C GLU A 83 7.06 -10.26 2.89
N MET A 84 6.26 -9.53 3.68
CA MET A 84 6.55 -8.67 4.84
C MET A 84 5.48 -7.58 4.92
N GLU A 85 4.80 -7.60 6.06
CA GLU A 85 3.77 -6.68 6.56
C GLU A 85 2.38 -6.76 5.91
N SER A 86 1.51 -7.44 6.64
CA SER A 86 0.06 -7.29 6.59
C SER A 86 -0.33 -5.80 6.69
N ASP A 87 -1.21 -5.39 5.79
CA ASP A 87 -1.93 -4.11 5.75
C ASP A 87 -1.17 -2.88 5.21
N LYS A 88 -0.49 -3.05 4.07
CA LYS A 88 -0.27 -1.93 3.13
C LYS A 88 -1.54 -1.67 2.32
N TRP A 89 -2.37 -0.73 2.76
CA TRP A 89 -3.43 -0.17 1.92
C TRP A 89 -2.81 0.80 0.92
N ILE A 90 -2.24 0.27 -0.17
CA ILE A 90 -2.02 1.06 -1.38
C ILE A 90 -3.34 0.99 -2.15
N ALA A 91 -4.23 1.93 -1.89
CA ALA A 91 -5.41 2.10 -2.72
C ALA A 91 -4.95 2.59 -4.10
N LEU A 92 -4.95 1.68 -5.08
CA LEU A 92 -4.81 2.02 -6.49
C LEU A 92 -6.12 2.71 -6.90
N ASN A 93 -6.13 4.04 -6.87
CA ASN A 93 -7.26 4.84 -7.33
C ASN A 93 -7.11 5.14 -8.83
N CYS A 94 -8.24 5.16 -9.54
CA CYS A 94 -8.34 5.70 -10.91
C CYS A 94 -8.11 7.23 -10.92
#